data_AF-A0A952DB31-F1
#
_entry.id   AF-A0A952DB31-F1
#
_cell.length_a   1.000
_cell.length_b   1.000
_cell.length_c   1.000
_cell.angle_alpha   90.00
_cell.angle_beta   90.00
_cell.angle_gamma   90.00
#
_symmetry.space_group_name_H-M   'P 1'
#
loop_
_entity.id
_entity.type
_entity.pdbx_description
1 polymer ?
#
loop_
_entity_poly.entity_id
_entity_poly.type
_entity_poly.pdbx_seq_one_letter_code
_entity_poly.pdbx_strand_id
1 'polypeptide(L)'
;MYLDGKSVRKAPDGIITARIRVTYATPLDTPKGKVTSSRAVAMFNCAKHSVATKESVFYLNEAKGLEYRRSTIAKPGFGPALSSTFADVALRHLCAK
;
A
#
# COMPACT_ATOMS: atom_id res chain seq x y z
N MET A 1 3.83 -3.16 9.81
CA MET A 1 3.73 -2.70 8.41
C MET A 1 5.14 -2.46 7.89
N TYR A 2 5.38 -2.71 6.60
CA TYR A 2 6.69 -2.63 5.97
C TYR A 2 6.57 -1.94 4.60
N LEU A 3 7.45 -0.96 4.34
CA LEU A 3 7.60 -0.31 3.04
C LEU A 3 8.77 -0.98 2.31
N ASP A 4 8.52 -1.54 1.13
CA ASP A 4 9.57 -2.19 0.34
C ASP A 4 10.40 -1.13 -0.40
N GLY A 5 11.50 -0.69 0.21
CA GLY A 5 12.39 0.33 -0.35
C GLY A 5 12.89 0.00 -1.77
N LYS A 6 13.07 -1.28 -2.10
CA LYS A 6 13.51 -1.71 -3.45
C LYS A 6 12.44 -1.50 -4.52
N SER A 7 11.18 -1.43 -4.12
CA SER A 7 10.04 -1.19 -5.03
C SER A 7 9.77 0.29 -5.30
N VAL A 8 10.44 1.19 -4.59
CA VAL A 8 10.24 2.64 -4.75
C VAL A 8 10.64 3.04 -6.17
N ARG A 9 9.70 3.66 -6.89
CA ARG A 9 9.89 4.19 -8.24
C ARG A 9 9.33 5.59 -8.30
N LYS A 10 10.15 6.53 -8.76
CA LYS A 10 9.72 7.91 -9.00
C LYS A 10 9.40 8.07 -10.47
N ALA A 11 8.17 8.44 -10.79
CA ALA A 11 7.76 8.74 -12.14
C ALA A 11 8.11 10.20 -12.52
N PRO A 12 8.21 10.52 -13.81
CA PRO A 12 8.53 11.88 -14.29
C PRO A 12 7.51 12.94 -13.84
N ASP A 13 6.27 12.54 -13.59
CA ASP A 13 5.18 13.39 -13.08
C ASP A 13 5.32 13.72 -11.57
N GLY A 14 6.39 13.27 -10.93
CA GLY A 14 6.66 13.49 -9.51
C GLY A 14 5.90 12.56 -8.58
N ILE A 15 5.14 11.59 -9.10
CA ILE A 15 4.47 10.57 -8.29
C ILE A 15 5.48 9.48 -7.93
N ILE A 16 5.57 9.18 -6.63
CA ILE A 16 6.35 8.05 -6.13
C ILE A 16 5.42 6.87 -5.97
N THR A 17 5.75 5.72 -6.56
CA THR A 17 5.04 4.46 -6.35
C THR A 17 5.89 3.55 -5.47
N ALA A 18 5.29 2.93 -4.47
CA ALA A 18 5.97 1.97 -3.60
C ALA A 18 5.03 0.84 -3.18
N ARG A 19 5.60 -0.34 -2.93
CA ARG A 19 4.88 -1.46 -2.35
C ARG A 19 4.92 -1.39 -0.83
N ILE A 20 3.76 -1.58 -0.24
CA ILE A 20 3.54 -1.70 1.19
C ILE A 20 3.11 -3.12 1.48
N ARG A 21 3.65 -3.70 2.54
CA ARG A 21 3.23 -4.98 3.10
C ARG A 21 2.72 -4.78 4.52
N VAL A 22 1.58 -5.38 4.82
CA VAL A 22 1.01 -5.43 6.17
C VAL A 22 0.81 -6.88 6.55
N THR A 23 1.46 -7.31 7.63
CA THR A 23 1.14 -8.57 8.30
C THR A 23 0.22 -8.24 9.47
N TYR A 24 -0.91 -8.95 9.57
CA TYR A 24 -1.87 -8.73 10.64
C TYR A 24 -1.42 -9.48 11.89
N ALA A 25 -1.42 -8.79 13.04
CA ALA A 25 -1.14 -9.41 14.33
C ALA A 25 -2.22 -10.45 14.68
N THR A 26 -3.48 -10.10 14.42
CA THR A 26 -4.62 -11.02 14.46
C THR A 26 -5.13 -11.21 13.04
N PRO A 27 -5.18 -12.45 12.51
CA PRO A 27 -5.73 -12.69 11.18
C PRO A 27 -7.19 -12.23 11.07
N LEU A 28 -7.56 -11.73 9.89
CA LEU A 28 -8.94 -11.32 9.62
C LEU A 28 -9.73 -12.54 9.16
N ASP A 29 -10.78 -12.90 9.90
CA ASP A 29 -11.67 -13.99 9.50
C ASP A 29 -12.50 -13.57 8.28
N THR A 30 -12.47 -14.41 7.25
CA THR A 30 -13.31 -14.26 6.06
C THR A 30 -13.95 -15.62 5.72
N PRO A 31 -15.06 -15.65 4.96
CA PRO A 31 -15.72 -16.90 4.60
C PRO A 31 -14.83 -17.93 3.88
N LYS A 32 -13.74 -17.48 3.25
CA LYS A 32 -12.79 -18.35 2.52
C LYS A 32 -11.53 -18.68 3.32
N GLY A 33 -11.45 -18.26 4.57
CA GLY A 33 -10.32 -18.49 5.45
C GLY A 33 -9.74 -17.22 6.07
N LYS A 34 -8.69 -17.39 6.87
CA LYS A 34 -8.05 -16.29 7.61
C LYS A 34 -7.08 -15.53 6.72
N VAL A 35 -7.32 -14.23 6.54
CA VAL A 35 -6.38 -13.34 5.87
C VAL A 35 -5.28 -12.96 6.85
N THR A 36 -4.04 -13.29 6.50
CA THR A 36 -2.87 -13.14 7.38
C THR A 36 -2.02 -11.93 7.01
N SER A 37 -2.07 -11.50 5.76
CA SER A 37 -1.37 -10.32 5.29
C SER A 37 -2.02 -9.67 4.08
N SER A 38 -1.60 -8.46 3.78
CA SER A 38 -1.91 -7.75 2.54
C SER A 38 -0.69 -7.05 1.96
N ARG A 39 -0.73 -6.84 0.64
CA ARG A 39 0.19 -5.98 -0.09
C ARG A 39 -0.59 -4.91 -0.80
N ALA A 40 -0.06 -3.70 -0.86
CA ALA A 40 -0.63 -2.62 -1.63
C ALA A 40 0.45 -1.94 -2.48
N VAL A 41 0.09 -1.53 -3.69
CA VAL A 41 0.87 -0.59 -4.50
C VAL A 41 0.32 0.80 -4.23
N ALA A 42 1.03 1.56 -3.41
CA ALA A 42 0.66 2.92 -3.04
C ALA A 42 1.34 3.94 -3.96
N MET A 43 0.64 5.02 -4.25
CA MET A 43 1.10 6.17 -5.03
C MET A 43 1.11 7.39 -4.12
N PHE A 44 2.22 8.12 -4.09
CA PHE A 44 2.46 9.28 -3.25
C PHE A 44 2.72 10.48 -4.15
N ASN A 45 1.85 11.48 -4.06
CA ASN A 45 2.01 12.75 -4.75
C ASN A 45 2.63 13.76 -3.77
N CYS A 46 3.93 13.95 -3.87
CA CYS A 46 4.67 14.84 -2.97
C CYS A 46 4.30 16.33 -3.15
N ALA A 47 3.92 16.74 -4.36
CA ALA A 47 3.53 18.13 -4.62
C ALA A 47 2.18 18.48 -3.98
N LYS A 48 1.25 17.51 -3.93
CA LYS A 48 -0.10 17.69 -3.37
C LYS A 48 -0.27 17.09 -1.97
N HIS A 49 0.79 16.51 -1.41
CA HIS A 49 0.78 15.83 -0.12
C HIS A 49 -0.37 14.81 0.02
N SER A 50 -0.60 14.04 -1.05
CA SER A 50 -1.72 13.11 -1.17
C SER A 50 -1.29 11.70 -1.53
N VAL A 51 -2.12 10.72 -1.17
CA VAL A 51 -1.89 9.30 -1.40
C VAL A 51 -3.04 8.68 -2.17
N ALA A 52 -2.70 7.68 -2.98
CA ALA A 52 -3.67 6.80 -3.64
C ALA A 52 -3.20 5.35 -3.56
N THR A 53 -4.11 4.41 -3.76
CA THR A 53 -3.77 2.99 -3.90
C THR A 53 -4.12 2.54 -5.30
N LYS A 54 -3.16 1.92 -5.99
CA LYS A 54 -3.32 1.40 -7.35
C LYS A 54 -3.80 -0.05 -7.34
N GLU A 55 -3.24 -0.86 -6.45
CA GLU A 55 -3.57 -2.27 -6.31
C GLU A 55 -3.48 -2.67 -4.84
N SER A 56 -4.38 -3.54 -4.40
CA SER A 56 -4.31 -4.23 -3.11
C SER A 56 -4.53 -5.73 -3.31
N VAL A 57 -3.69 -6.54 -2.66
CA VAL A 57 -3.80 -8.00 -2.63
C VAL A 57 -3.88 -8.45 -1.18
N PHE A 58 -4.88 -9.26 -0.86
CA PHE A 58 -5.10 -9.86 0.45
C PHE A 58 -4.78 -11.35 0.36
N TYR A 59 -3.98 -11.85 1.30
CA TYR A 59 -3.47 -13.22 1.27
C TYR A 59 -4.02 -14.05 2.43
N LEU A 60 -4.45 -15.27 2.13
CA LEU A 60 -4.64 -16.32 3.13
C LEU A 60 -3.28 -16.84 3.60
N ASN A 61 -2.36 -17.03 2.65
CA ASN A 61 -0.96 -17.38 2.92
C ASN A 61 -0.04 -16.78 1.85
N GLU A 62 0.65 -15.70 2.20
CA GLU A 62 1.53 -14.98 1.28
C GLU A 62 2.78 -15.77 0.87
N ALA A 63 3.34 -16.59 1.77
CA ALA A 63 4.54 -17.39 1.47
C ALA A 63 4.25 -18.47 0.41
N LYS A 64 3.00 -18.95 0.35
CA LYS A 64 2.52 -19.91 -0.66
C LYS A 64 1.82 -19.25 -1.84
N GLY A 65 1.73 -17.92 -1.89
CA GLY A 65 1.02 -17.18 -2.93
C GLY A 65 -0.50 -17.38 -2.92
N LEU A 66 -1.09 -17.82 -1.81
CA LEU A 66 -2.54 -18.06 -1.70
C LEU A 66 -3.28 -16.74 -1.48
N GLU A 67 -3.83 -16.19 -2.56
CA GLU A 67 -4.61 -14.97 -2.59
C GLU A 67 -6.06 -15.21 -2.17
N TYR A 68 -6.57 -14.36 -1.27
CA TYR A 68 -7.99 -14.26 -0.97
C TYR A 68 -8.70 -13.36 -1.98
N ARG A 69 -8.12 -12.18 -2.21
CA ARG A 69 -8.70 -11.14 -3.07
C ARG A 69 -7.61 -10.23 -3.61
N ARG A 70 -7.71 -9.90 -4.89
CA ARG A 70 -6.96 -8.81 -5.54
C ARG A 70 -7.94 -7.73 -5.99
N SER A 71 -7.58 -6.47 -5.79
CA SER A 71 -8.35 -5.31 -6.21
C SER A 71 -7.42 -4.32 -6.88
N THR A 72 -7.65 -4.08 -8.17
CA THR A 72 -6.89 -3.12 -8.98
C THR A 72 -7.79 -1.94 -9.30
N ILE A 73 -7.35 -0.73 -8.98
CA ILE A 73 -8.11 0.49 -9.20
C ILE A 73 -7.68 1.11 -10.54
N ALA A 74 -8.59 1.14 -11.51
CA ALA A 74 -8.32 1.66 -12.85
C ALA A 74 -7.98 3.15 -12.85
N LYS A 75 -8.62 3.93 -11.97
CA LYS A 75 -8.36 5.36 -11.76
C LYS A 75 -8.13 5.60 -10.26
N PRO A 76 -6.86 5.59 -9.81
CA PRO A 76 -6.55 5.81 -8.39
C PRO A 76 -7.06 7.18 -7.91
N GLY A 77 -7.90 7.17 -6.88
CA GLY A 77 -8.35 8.40 -6.22
C GLY A 77 -7.28 8.88 -5.24
N PHE A 78 -6.81 10.11 -5.42
CA PHE A 78 -5.87 10.73 -4.49
C PHE A 78 -6.63 11.44 -3.37
N GLY A 79 -6.34 11.04 -2.13
CA GLY A 79 -6.86 11.67 -0.92
C GLY A 79 -5.73 12.21 -0.04
N PRO A 80 -6.02 13.14 0.87
CA PRO A 80 -5.04 13.57 1.85
C PRO A 80 -4.61 12.37 2.71
N ALA A 81 -3.31 12.29 3.03
CA ALA A 81 -2.89 11.40 4.10
C ALA A 81 -3.31 12.04 5.43
N LEU A 82 -4.17 11.35 6.20
CA LEU A 82 -4.53 11.81 7.53
C LEU A 82 -3.28 11.83 8.41
N SER A 83 -3.07 12.93 9.15
CA SER A 83 -1.91 13.12 10.00
C SER A 83 -1.73 11.94 10.96
N SER A 84 -0.48 11.54 11.19
CA SER A 84 -0.11 10.44 12.10
C SER A 84 -0.56 9.05 11.66
N THR A 85 -1.03 8.90 10.41
CA THR A 85 -1.23 7.57 9.81
C THR A 85 0.07 7.07 9.18
N PHE A 86 0.17 5.76 8.95
CA PHE A 86 1.31 5.20 8.22
C PHE A 86 1.47 5.79 6.82
N ALA A 87 0.37 6.19 6.17
CA ALA A 87 0.41 6.89 4.90
C ALA A 87 1.09 8.26 5.01
N ASP A 88 0.82 9.01 6.08
CA ASP A 88 1.47 10.29 6.38
C ASP A 88 2.97 10.10 6.67
N VAL A 89 3.34 9.09 7.48
CA VAL A 89 4.75 8.77 7.75
C VAL A 89 5.49 8.37 6.46
N ALA A 90 4.89 7.50 5.64
CA ALA A 90 5.49 7.08 4.38
C ALA A 90 5.61 8.25 3.40
N LEU A 91 4.60 9.13 3.34
CA LEU A 91 4.62 10.30 2.49
C LEU A 91 5.72 11.27 2.95
N ARG A 92 5.82 11.59 4.25
CA ARG A 92 6.90 12.42 4.79
C ARG A 92 8.28 11.81 4.52
N HIS A 93 8.44 10.50 4.71
CA HIS A 93 9.71 9.82 4.46
C HIS A 93 10.12 9.81 2.99
N LEU A 94 9.18 9.54 2.08
CA LEU A 94 9.45 9.45 0.64
C LEU A 94 9.52 10.82 -0.05
N CYS A 95 8.83 11.82 0.51
CA CYS A 95 8.79 13.18 -0.03
C CYS A 95 9.74 14.14 0.69
N ALA A 96 10.37 13.71 1.79
CA ALA A 96 11.53 14.40 2.34
C ALA A 96 12.63 14.39 1.27
N LYS A 97 13.13 15.58 0.95
CA LYS A 97 14.32 15.75 0.11
C LYS A 97 15.55 15.26 0.86
#